data_AF-W4VHW2-F1
#
_entry.id   AF-W4VHW2-F1
#
_cell.length_a   1.000
_cell.length_b   1.000
_cell.length_c   1.000
_cell.angle_alpha   90.00
_cell.angle_beta   90.00
_cell.angle_gamma   90.00
#
_symmetry.space_group_name_H-M   'P 1'
#
loop_
_entity.id
_entity.type
_entity.pdbx_description
1 polymer ?
#
loop_
_entity_poly.entity_id
_entity_poly.type
_entity_poly.pdbx_seq_one_letter_code
_entity_poly.pdbx_strand_id
1 'polypeptide(L)'
;MEVDYQFMVGGQWVAHPGNDGVSYNVHILDRDDPLTKGISDFTVVSEQYYMHVDPAVKVHATTPFPNAEGPYQTNGEVDMPVVWTKRWGVKEEYIITVWDMYLKS
;
A
#
# COMPACT_ATOMS: atom_id res chain seq x y z
N MET A 1 -18.60 4.42 12.51
CA MET A 1 -17.96 5.50 11.72
C MET A 1 -16.74 4.89 11.07
N GLU A 2 -16.39 5.25 9.83
CA GLU A 2 -15.26 4.62 9.13
C GLU A 2 -13.90 4.89 9.83
N VAL A 3 -13.78 6.01 10.55
CA VAL A 3 -12.53 6.42 11.18
C VAL A 3 -11.99 5.43 12.21
N ASP A 4 -12.84 4.70 12.93
CA ASP A 4 -12.39 3.69 13.90
C ASP A 4 -11.74 2.51 13.16
N TYR A 5 -12.30 2.14 12.01
CA TYR A 5 -11.74 1.11 11.14
C TYR A 5 -10.43 1.58 10.49
N GLN A 6 -10.42 2.80 9.93
CA GLN A 6 -9.20 3.40 9.34
C GLN A 6 -8.09 3.52 10.38
N PHE A 7 -8.42 3.92 11.60
CA PHE A 7 -7.46 3.98 12.69
C PHE A 7 -6.98 2.58 13.09
N MET A 8 -7.87 1.59 13.12
CA MET A 8 -7.48 0.21 13.38
C MET A 8 -6.52 -0.35 12.30
N VAL A 9 -6.84 -0.18 11.01
CA VAL A 9 -6.03 -0.74 9.91
C VAL A 9 -4.82 0.12 9.53
N GLY A 10 -4.81 1.39 9.92
CA GLY A 10 -3.70 2.32 9.67
C GLY A 10 -3.69 2.94 8.28
N GLY A 11 -4.82 2.96 7.58
CA GLY A 11 -4.89 3.61 6.27
C GLY A 11 -6.30 3.97 5.84
N GLN A 12 -6.36 4.91 4.91
CA GLN A 12 -7.56 5.40 4.26
C GLN A 12 -7.31 5.43 2.75
N TRP A 13 -8.24 4.84 1.99
CA TRP A 13 -8.30 5.03 0.54
C TRP A 13 -8.71 6.46 0.20
N VAL A 14 -7.97 7.09 -0.72
CA VAL A 14 -8.24 8.47 -1.15
C VAL A 14 -8.70 8.51 -2.60
N ALA A 15 -7.96 7.84 -3.48
CA ALA A 15 -8.23 7.79 -4.92
C ALA A 15 -7.52 6.60 -5.57
N HIS A 16 -7.86 6.32 -6.82
CA HIS A 16 -7.20 5.35 -7.68
C HIS A 16 -6.91 5.96 -9.07
N PRO A 17 -5.98 6.93 -9.15
CA PRO A 17 -5.80 7.67 -10.38
C PRO A 17 -5.20 6.81 -11.50
N GLY A 18 -5.68 7.01 -12.72
CA GLY A 18 -5.43 6.07 -13.83
C GLY A 18 -6.46 4.94 -13.92
N ASN A 19 -7.33 4.79 -12.92
CA ASN A 19 -8.36 3.75 -12.83
C ASN A 19 -7.75 2.33 -12.87
N ASP A 20 -8.45 1.35 -13.46
CA ASP A 20 -7.95 -0.02 -13.64
C ASP A 20 -7.01 -0.15 -14.85
N GLY A 21 -6.15 -1.16 -14.82
CA GLY A 21 -5.22 -1.48 -15.91
C GLY A 21 -3.90 -0.70 -15.88
N VAL A 22 -3.58 -0.03 -14.76
CA VAL A 22 -2.31 0.69 -14.59
C VAL A 22 -1.20 -0.32 -14.30
N SER A 23 -0.12 -0.28 -15.09
CA SER A 23 1.06 -1.14 -14.89
C SER A 23 2.08 -0.43 -14.00
N TYR A 24 2.39 -0.98 -12.83
CA TYR A 24 3.35 -0.40 -11.88
C TYR A 24 4.18 -1.45 -11.16
N ASN A 25 5.36 -1.03 -10.67
CA ASN A 25 6.26 -1.88 -9.91
C ASN A 25 5.94 -1.81 -8.41
N VAL A 26 6.00 -2.96 -7.76
CA VAL A 26 5.94 -3.11 -6.31
C VAL A 26 7.34 -3.49 -5.81
N HIS A 27 7.85 -2.68 -4.89
CA HIS A 27 9.16 -2.84 -4.27
C HIS A 27 9.01 -3.43 -2.87
N ILE A 28 9.70 -4.55 -2.61
CA ILE A 28 9.73 -5.17 -1.28
C ILE A 28 10.85 -4.52 -0.45
N LEU A 29 10.48 -3.92 0.69
CA LEU A 29 11.42 -3.11 1.49
C LEU A 29 12.36 -3.96 2.38
N ASP A 30 11.85 -5.05 2.93
CA ASP A 30 12.60 -5.97 3.80
C ASP A 30 12.39 -7.39 3.29
N ARG A 31 13.43 -8.04 2.75
CA ARG A 31 13.34 -9.41 2.22
C ARG A 31 13.68 -10.47 3.26
N ASP A 32 14.04 -10.06 4.47
CA ASP A 32 14.32 -10.94 5.60
C ASP A 32 13.13 -10.99 6.59
N ASP A 33 12.19 -10.04 6.52
CA ASP A 33 10.94 -10.09 7.28
C ASP A 33 10.16 -11.38 6.96
N PRO A 34 9.65 -12.10 7.98
CA PRO A 34 8.90 -13.34 7.78
C PRO A 34 7.73 -13.25 6.78
N LEU A 35 7.10 -12.08 6.61
CA LEU A 35 5.97 -11.87 5.70
C LEU A 35 6.38 -11.72 4.23
N THR A 36 7.58 -11.24 3.98
CA THR A 36 8.09 -10.90 2.64
C THR A 36 9.30 -11.73 2.23
N LYS A 37 9.73 -12.66 3.10
CA LYS A 37 10.84 -13.57 2.82
C LYS A 37 10.63 -14.38 1.55
N GLY A 38 11.61 -14.29 0.65
CA GLY A 38 11.59 -14.99 -0.63
C GLY A 38 10.74 -14.30 -1.72
N ILE A 39 10.13 -13.16 -1.41
CA ILE A 39 9.40 -12.35 -2.38
C ILE A 39 10.37 -11.33 -2.98
N SER A 40 10.47 -11.32 -4.32
CA SER A 40 11.20 -10.30 -5.08
C SER A 40 10.27 -9.18 -5.50
N ASP A 41 10.83 -8.05 -5.90
CA ASP A 41 10.06 -6.99 -6.57
C ASP A 41 9.34 -7.57 -7.80
N PHE A 42 8.13 -7.10 -8.05
CA PHE A 42 7.30 -7.58 -9.16
C PHE A 42 6.49 -6.44 -9.77
N THR A 43 6.05 -6.64 -11.00
CA THR A 43 5.15 -5.73 -11.71
C THR A 43 3.73 -6.26 -11.62
N VAL A 44 2.77 -5.37 -11.40
CA VAL A 44 1.34 -5.67 -11.39
C VAL A 44 0.61 -4.76 -12.39
N VAL A 45 -0.54 -5.22 -12.89
CA VAL A 45 -1.45 -4.44 -13.73
C VAL A 45 -2.82 -4.46 -13.08
N SER A 46 -3.21 -3.34 -12.48
CA SER A 46 -4.40 -3.23 -11.64
C SER A 46 -4.73 -1.75 -11.33
N GLU A 47 -5.46 -1.47 -10.25
CA GLU A 47 -5.79 -0.11 -9.82
C GLU A 47 -4.74 0.44 -8.84
N GLN A 48 -3.91 1.39 -9.28
CA GLN A 48 -2.93 1.98 -8.36
C GLN A 48 -3.59 2.93 -7.35
N TYR A 49 -3.68 2.52 -6.08
CA TYR A 49 -4.33 3.31 -5.03
C TYR A 49 -3.42 4.37 -4.42
N TYR A 50 -3.96 5.58 -4.26
CA TYR A 50 -3.39 6.64 -3.43
C TYR A 50 -3.97 6.55 -2.02
N MET A 51 -3.10 6.38 -1.03
CA MET A 51 -3.48 6.12 0.35
C MET A 51 -3.03 7.25 1.27
N HIS A 52 -3.84 7.60 2.26
CA HIS A 52 -3.33 8.21 3.48
C HIS A 52 -2.97 7.10 4.46
N VAL A 53 -1.76 7.16 5.01
CA VAL A 53 -1.20 6.08 5.82
C VAL A 53 -0.84 6.61 7.21
N ASP A 54 -1.21 5.85 8.24
CA ASP A 54 -0.88 6.16 9.62
C ASP A 54 0.64 6.01 9.85
N PRO A 55 1.31 6.99 10.46
CA PRO A 55 2.76 6.91 10.71
C PRO A 55 3.19 5.74 11.60
N ALA A 56 2.26 5.08 12.31
CA ALA A 56 2.55 3.94 13.18
C ALA A 56 2.60 2.58 12.46
N VAL A 57 2.34 2.51 11.14
CA VAL A 57 2.42 1.24 10.41
C VAL A 57 3.88 0.85 10.13
N LYS A 58 4.16 -0.46 10.07
CA LYS A 58 5.37 -0.99 9.44
C LYS A 58 5.07 -1.29 7.98
N VAL A 59 5.64 -0.51 7.06
CA VAL A 59 5.51 -0.72 5.62
C VAL A 59 6.41 -1.87 5.17
N HIS A 60 5.85 -2.76 4.35
CA HIS A 60 6.54 -3.93 3.79
C HIS A 60 6.78 -3.81 2.29
N ALA A 61 5.90 -3.10 1.58
CA ALA A 61 6.05 -2.86 0.16
C ALA A 61 5.52 -1.47 -0.26
N THR A 62 6.17 -0.86 -1.25
CA THR A 62 5.81 0.42 -1.85
C THR A 62 5.71 0.34 -3.36
N THR A 63 5.10 1.35 -3.97
CA THR A 63 5.12 1.57 -5.41
C THR A 63 5.40 3.05 -5.73
N PRO A 64 6.16 3.37 -6.79
CA PRO A 64 6.33 4.75 -7.22
C PRO A 64 4.99 5.36 -7.65
N PHE A 65 4.70 6.57 -7.18
CA PHE A 65 3.51 7.34 -7.52
C PHE A 65 3.90 8.80 -7.79
N PRO A 66 3.26 9.52 -8.73
CA PRO A 66 2.16 9.09 -9.59
C PRO A 66 2.60 8.33 -10.84
N ASN A 67 1.70 7.45 -11.32
CA ASN A 67 1.85 6.76 -12.62
C ASN A 67 0.69 7.09 -13.59
N ALA A 68 -0.09 8.13 -13.29
CA ALA A 68 -1.19 8.62 -14.11
C ALA A 68 -1.27 10.15 -14.06
N GLU A 69 -1.95 10.75 -15.05
CA GLU A 69 -2.21 12.19 -15.06
C GLU A 69 -3.32 12.58 -14.06
N GLY A 70 -3.11 13.68 -13.36
CA GLY A 70 -4.11 14.30 -12.49
C GLY A 70 -3.56 15.44 -11.63
N PRO A 71 -4.41 16.03 -10.76
CA PRO A 71 -4.07 17.22 -9.96
C PRO A 71 -2.98 16.95 -8.90
N TYR A 72 -2.74 15.69 -8.55
CA TYR A 72 -1.74 15.26 -7.57
C TYR A 72 -0.30 15.27 -8.12
N GLN A 73 -0.09 15.43 -9.44
CA GLN A 73 1.24 15.45 -10.05
C GLN A 73 2.16 16.55 -9.51
N THR A 74 1.59 17.67 -9.05
CA THR A 74 2.38 18.77 -8.46
C THR A 74 2.99 18.42 -7.10
N ASN A 75 2.61 17.30 -6.50
CA ASN A 75 3.19 16.83 -5.24
C ASN A 75 4.58 16.19 -5.43
N GLY A 76 4.96 15.88 -6.66
CA GLY A 76 6.20 15.17 -6.99
C GLY A 76 6.09 13.64 -6.84
N GLU A 77 7.19 12.96 -7.09
CA GLU A 77 7.29 11.50 -6.96
C GLU A 77 7.43 11.08 -5.50
N VAL A 78 6.69 10.03 -5.11
CA VAL A 78 6.71 9.43 -3.78
C VAL A 78 6.65 7.91 -3.86
N ASP A 79 7.17 7.24 -2.84
CA ASP A 79 6.95 5.82 -2.63
C ASP A 79 5.65 5.61 -1.83
N MET A 80 4.58 5.21 -2.52
CA MET A 80 3.28 4.96 -1.91
C MET A 80 3.23 3.57 -1.26
N PRO A 81 2.91 3.45 0.05
CA PRO A 81 2.75 2.16 0.69
C PRO A 81 1.58 1.36 0.11
N VAL A 82 1.80 0.07 -0.19
CA VAL A 82 0.77 -0.86 -0.72
C VAL A 82 0.55 -2.08 0.17
N VAL A 83 1.54 -2.42 1.00
CA VAL A 83 1.44 -3.48 2.02
C VAL A 83 2.06 -3.01 3.32
N TRP A 84 1.34 -3.14 4.42
CA TRP A 84 1.85 -2.82 5.75
C TRP A 84 1.22 -3.69 6.83
N THR A 85 1.83 -3.62 8.01
CA THR A 85 1.27 -4.15 9.25
C THR A 85 1.08 -3.06 10.28
N LYS A 86 0.02 -3.15 11.09
CA LYS A 86 -0.20 -2.30 12.26
C LYS A 86 -0.51 -3.14 13.48
N ARG A 87 0.08 -2.80 14.63
CA ARG A 87 -0.29 -3.38 15.92
C ARG A 87 -1.60 -2.77 16.41
N TRP A 88 -2.53 -3.62 16.86
CA TRP A 88 -3.79 -3.17 17.41
C TRP A 88 -4.22 -3.97 18.64
N GLY A 89 -4.83 -3.29 19.61
CA GLY A 89 -5.30 -3.90 20.85
C GLY A 89 -4.18 -4.28 21.84
N VAL A 90 -4.60 -4.84 22.99
CA VAL A 90 -3.74 -5.08 24.16
C VAL A 90 -2.82 -6.31 23.98
N LYS A 91 -3.12 -7.18 23.02
CA LYS A 91 -2.35 -8.40 22.72
C LYS A 91 -1.40 -8.27 21.52
N GLU A 92 -1.22 -7.05 21.00
CA GLU A 92 -0.41 -6.76 19.80
C GLU A 92 -0.75 -7.66 18.59
N GLU A 93 -2.05 -7.82 18.29
CA GLU A 93 -2.43 -8.52 17.07
C GLU A 93 -2.04 -7.67 15.85
N TYR A 94 -1.35 -8.28 14.89
CA TYR A 94 -0.91 -7.61 13.67
C TYR A 94 -2.05 -7.62 12.65
N ILE A 95 -2.48 -6.44 12.23
CA ILE A 95 -3.38 -6.28 11.09
C ILE A 95 -2.50 -6.10 9.86
N ILE A 96 -2.56 -7.08 8.95
CA ILE A 96 -1.96 -6.95 7.62
C ILE A 96 -3.00 -6.28 6.74
N THR A 97 -2.62 -5.17 6.11
CA THR A 97 -3.46 -4.55 5.10
C THR A 97 -2.73 -4.54 3.77
N VAL A 98 -3.41 -5.07 2.77
CA VAL A 98 -2.95 -5.15 1.39
C VAL A 98 -3.96 -4.38 0.57
N TRP A 99 -3.48 -3.34 -0.10
CA TRP A 99 -4.32 -2.52 -0.96
C TRP A 99 -3.87 -2.79 -2.39
N ASP A 100 -4.78 -3.47 -3.10
CA ASP A 100 -4.63 -3.97 -4.45
C ASP A 100 -3.60 -5.10 -4.67
N MET A 101 -4.03 -6.33 -4.37
CA MET A 101 -3.40 -7.55 -4.87
C MET A 101 -4.48 -8.52 -5.36
N TYR A 102 -5.23 -8.15 -6.40
CA TYR A 102 -5.85 -9.17 -7.23
C TYR A 102 -4.76 -9.83 -8.07
N LEU A 103 -4.12 -10.86 -7.51
CA LEU A 103 -3.34 -11.82 -8.30
C LEU A 103 -4.33 -12.55 -9.22
N LYS A 104 -4.59 -12.00 -10.41
CA LYS A 104 -5.19 -12.77 -11.50
C LYS A 104 -4.14 -13.77 -11.97
N SER A 105 -4.22 -14.99 -11.44
CA SER A 105 -3.61 -16.19 -12.00
C SER A 105 -4.13 -16.47 -13.41
#